data_AF-A0A1I1M2K7-F1
#
_entry.id   AF-A0A1I1M2K7-F1
#
_cell.length_a   1.000
_cell.length_b   1.000
_cell.length_c   1.000
_cell.angle_alpha   90.00
_cell.angle_beta   90.00
_cell.angle_gamma   90.00
#
_symmetry.space_group_name_H-M   'P 1'
#
loop_
_entity.id
_entity.type
_entity.pdbx_description
1 polymer ?
#
loop_
_entity_poly.entity_id
_entity_poly.type
_entity_poly.pdbx_seq_one_letter_code
_entity_poly.pdbx_strand_id
1 'polypeptide(L)'
;MSNYSESDKTGDIGVDLVSLKVKRELSWIFREQPKNDLGIDGHIEIVNENREGTGRLIAVQIKTGKSYLKYEKEDGYVFYGENKHLKYWLLHSLPVIIIICDEQSDVCCWVEVTRTNVEDTRCGWKILVPKNQTINHESKSRLVSIAGMPQHSDIVELALFKFLSEKYHKYSEYGRLDICPLMYEPRDFMYFTCMGELEKTFEYVYVAHHYDIYEEFSISHLDKFISWRDLNISSCGHSQDKPRLFVFVISESKEKLALSEEVVCRMNSCEGIDVFRLLYTYSDMLSPTDGKFYTLTELGETNEEIYMY
;
A
#
# COMPACT_ATOMS: atom_id res chain seq x y z
N MET A 1 22.18 -12.35 -34.82
CA MET A 1 20.73 -12.46 -35.11
C MET A 1 20.01 -12.42 -33.79
N SER A 2 18.94 -11.63 -33.67
CA SER A 2 18.03 -11.71 -32.51
C SER A 2 17.44 -13.11 -32.47
N ASN A 3 17.60 -13.82 -31.36
CA ASN A 3 17.17 -15.20 -31.20
C ASN A 3 15.90 -15.24 -30.35
N TYR A 4 14.85 -15.91 -30.83
CA TYR A 4 13.65 -16.19 -30.04
C TYR A 4 13.88 -17.50 -29.29
N SER A 5 14.08 -17.41 -27.97
CA SER A 5 14.43 -18.58 -27.17
C SER A 5 13.21 -19.44 -26.87
N GLU A 6 13.42 -20.72 -26.54
CA GLU A 6 12.33 -21.58 -26.03
C GLU A 6 11.71 -21.02 -24.74
N SER A 7 12.48 -20.25 -23.96
CA SER A 7 11.96 -19.55 -22.77
C SER A 7 10.98 -18.44 -23.16
N ASP A 8 11.30 -17.66 -24.20
CA ASP A 8 10.41 -16.60 -24.69
C ASP A 8 9.10 -17.19 -25.21
N LYS A 9 9.20 -18.29 -25.96
CA LYS A 9 8.05 -19.06 -26.44
C LYS A 9 7.17 -19.59 -25.32
N THR A 10 7.76 -20.19 -24.28
CA THR A 10 7.02 -20.69 -23.12
C THR A 10 6.33 -19.55 -22.37
N GLY A 11 6.98 -18.38 -22.27
CA GLY A 11 6.41 -17.16 -21.71
C GLY A 11 5.18 -16.69 -22.49
N ASP A 12 5.31 -16.58 -23.82
CA ASP A 12 4.23 -16.10 -24.70
C ASP A 12 3.01 -17.03 -24.65
N ILE A 13 3.21 -18.36 -24.64
CA ILE A 13 2.14 -19.35 -24.44
C ILE A 13 1.38 -19.10 -23.13
N GLY A 14 2.10 -18.73 -22.07
CA GLY A 14 1.51 -18.34 -20.80
C GLY A 14 0.57 -17.16 -20.89
N VAL A 15 1.04 -16.09 -21.52
CA VAL A 15 0.27 -14.86 -21.72
C VAL A 15 -1.01 -15.15 -22.51
N ASP A 16 -0.90 -15.92 -23.58
CA ASP A 16 -2.04 -16.34 -24.41
C ASP A 16 -3.04 -17.18 -23.63
N LEU A 17 -2.56 -18.15 -22.84
CA LEU A 17 -3.41 -19.01 -22.02
C LEU A 17 -4.20 -18.20 -20.98
N VAL A 18 -3.54 -17.31 -20.25
CA VAL A 18 -4.20 -16.42 -19.27
C VAL A 18 -5.19 -15.50 -19.97
N SER A 19 -4.80 -14.87 -21.08
CA SER A 19 -5.67 -14.03 -21.90
C SER A 19 -6.95 -14.77 -22.31
N LEU A 20 -6.83 -16.03 -22.73
CA LEU A 20 -7.95 -16.87 -23.11
C LEU A 20 -8.85 -17.20 -21.92
N LYS A 21 -8.28 -17.60 -20.78
CA LYS A 21 -9.02 -17.93 -19.55
C LYS A 21 -9.78 -16.71 -19.01
N VAL A 22 -9.14 -15.55 -18.95
CA VAL A 22 -9.79 -14.29 -18.53
C VAL A 22 -10.98 -13.96 -19.43
N LYS A 23 -10.82 -14.08 -20.75
CA LYS A 23 -11.91 -13.80 -21.71
C LYS A 23 -13.04 -14.82 -21.65
N ARG A 24 -12.73 -16.11 -21.55
CA ARG A 24 -13.73 -17.19 -21.58
C ARG A 24 -14.42 -17.42 -20.24
N GLU A 25 -13.63 -17.58 -19.18
CA GLU A 25 -14.13 -17.96 -17.86
C GLU A 25 -14.65 -16.75 -17.07
N LEU A 26 -13.93 -15.62 -17.15
CA LEU A 26 -14.29 -14.42 -16.41
C LEU A 26 -15.17 -13.46 -17.22
N SER A 27 -15.15 -13.57 -18.56
CA SER A 27 -15.79 -12.60 -19.46
C SER A 27 -15.23 -11.18 -19.29
N TRP A 28 -13.95 -11.08 -18.93
CA TRP A 28 -13.24 -9.83 -18.65
C TRP A 28 -12.24 -9.47 -19.75
N ILE A 29 -11.65 -8.27 -19.65
CA ILE A 29 -10.67 -7.79 -20.62
C ILE A 29 -9.27 -8.10 -20.10
N PHE A 30 -8.42 -8.65 -20.96
CA PHE A 30 -6.98 -8.81 -20.72
C PHE A 30 -6.21 -7.94 -21.70
N ARG A 31 -5.23 -7.17 -21.19
CA ARG A 31 -4.30 -6.36 -21.97
C ARG A 31 -2.88 -6.75 -21.62
N GLU A 32 -2.17 -7.34 -22.58
CA GLU A 32 -0.73 -7.61 -22.44
C GLU A 32 0.04 -6.29 -22.29
N GLN A 33 1.12 -6.32 -21.50
CA GLN A 33 2.05 -5.21 -21.37
C GLN A 33 3.32 -5.48 -22.17
N PRO A 34 3.96 -4.44 -22.76
CA PRO A 34 5.27 -4.60 -23.38
C PRO A 34 6.28 -5.16 -22.37
N LYS A 35 7.03 -6.20 -22.76
CA LYS A 35 8.05 -6.81 -21.91
C LYS A 35 9.06 -5.77 -21.44
N ASN A 36 9.16 -5.59 -20.12
CA ASN A 36 10.16 -4.77 -19.46
C ASN A 36 10.71 -5.52 -18.23
N ASP A 37 11.80 -5.03 -17.65
CA ASP A 37 12.47 -5.68 -16.51
C ASP A 37 11.73 -5.50 -15.16
N LEU A 38 10.50 -4.97 -15.17
CA LEU A 38 9.71 -4.71 -13.94
C LEU A 38 8.75 -5.86 -13.60
N GLY A 39 8.54 -6.81 -14.52
CA GLY A 39 7.83 -8.06 -14.23
C GLY A 39 6.31 -7.93 -14.10
N ILE A 40 5.67 -7.13 -14.95
CA ILE A 40 4.21 -7.15 -15.15
C ILE A 40 3.95 -7.49 -16.61
N ASP A 41 3.30 -8.63 -16.84
CA ASP A 41 3.06 -9.16 -18.19
C ASP A 41 1.70 -8.71 -18.75
N GLY A 42 0.79 -8.28 -17.89
CA GLY A 42 -0.53 -7.83 -18.33
C GLY A 42 -1.37 -7.19 -17.25
N HIS A 43 -2.52 -6.66 -17.69
CA HIS A 43 -3.58 -6.15 -16.83
C HIS A 43 -4.90 -6.85 -17.15
N ILE A 44 -5.63 -7.25 -16.11
CA ILE A 44 -7.01 -7.72 -16.18
C ILE A 44 -7.92 -6.57 -15.77
N GLU A 45 -8.88 -6.19 -16.61
CA GLU A 45 -9.93 -5.24 -16.24
C GLU A 45 -11.27 -5.95 -16.06
N ILE A 46 -11.92 -5.65 -14.94
CA ILE A 46 -13.23 -6.19 -14.61
C ILE A 46 -14.29 -5.56 -15.51
N VAL A 47 -15.14 -6.42 -16.05
CA VAL A 47 -16.34 -6.05 -16.80
C VAL A 47 -17.56 -6.38 -15.95
N ASN A 48 -18.49 -5.43 -15.81
CA ASN A 48 -19.71 -5.60 -15.04
C ASN A 48 -20.76 -6.46 -15.78
N GLU A 49 -21.89 -6.72 -15.12
CA GLU A 49 -22.99 -7.52 -15.69
C GLU A 49 -23.59 -6.92 -16.97
N ASN A 50 -23.52 -5.59 -17.12
CA ASN A 50 -23.98 -4.86 -18.30
C ASN A 50 -22.97 -4.88 -19.46
N ARG A 51 -21.86 -5.63 -19.33
CA ARG A 51 -20.75 -5.69 -20.31
C ARG A 51 -19.97 -4.39 -20.45
N GLU A 52 -19.97 -3.54 -19.42
CA GLU A 52 -19.23 -2.28 -19.38
C GLU A 52 -17.90 -2.46 -18.63
N GLY A 53 -16.83 -1.85 -19.15
CA GLY A 53 -15.54 -1.79 -18.45
C GLY A 53 -15.68 -0.93 -17.19
N THR A 54 -15.26 -1.48 -16.05
CA THR A 54 -15.40 -0.80 -14.75
C THR A 54 -14.26 0.16 -14.44
N GLY A 55 -13.15 0.10 -15.20
CA GLY A 55 -11.91 0.80 -14.84
C GLY A 55 -11.21 0.25 -13.59
N ARG A 56 -11.65 -0.90 -13.05
CA ARG A 56 -10.97 -1.62 -11.96
C ARG A 56 -10.05 -2.68 -12.56
N LEU A 57 -8.74 -2.55 -12.30
CA LEU A 57 -7.71 -3.38 -12.90
C LEU A 57 -6.91 -4.14 -11.84
N ILE A 58 -6.42 -5.32 -12.25
CA ILE A 58 -5.44 -6.13 -11.54
C ILE A 58 -4.23 -6.28 -12.44
N ALA A 59 -3.03 -6.05 -11.91
CA ALA A 59 -1.79 -6.32 -12.61
C ALA A 59 -1.35 -7.78 -12.40
N VAL A 60 -0.80 -8.39 -13.44
CA VAL A 60 -0.44 -9.82 -13.42
C VAL A 60 1.02 -10.04 -13.80
N GLN A 61 1.68 -10.91 -13.05
CA GLN A 61 2.92 -11.57 -13.46
C GLN A 61 2.59 -13.04 -13.75
N ILE A 62 2.88 -13.48 -14.96
CA ILE A 62 2.62 -14.81 -15.49
C ILE A 62 3.94 -15.58 -15.55
N LYS A 63 3.95 -16.77 -14.94
CA LYS A 63 5.08 -17.70 -14.97
C LYS A 63 4.61 -19.04 -15.51
N THR A 64 5.23 -19.47 -16.62
CA THR A 64 4.81 -20.67 -17.34
C THR A 64 5.94 -21.66 -17.48
N GLY A 65 5.61 -22.94 -17.33
CA GLY A 65 6.53 -24.05 -17.58
C GLY A 65 6.86 -24.87 -16.34
N LYS A 66 7.41 -26.07 -16.58
CA LYS A 66 7.62 -27.13 -15.57
C LYS A 66 8.51 -26.71 -14.40
N SER A 67 9.40 -25.73 -14.59
CA SER A 67 10.25 -25.20 -13.52
C SER A 67 9.45 -24.59 -12.37
N TYR A 68 8.32 -23.93 -12.67
CA TYR A 68 7.46 -23.29 -11.67
C TYR A 68 6.54 -24.29 -10.95
N LEU A 69 6.33 -25.46 -11.55
CA LEU A 69 5.55 -26.56 -10.96
C LEU A 69 6.41 -27.51 -10.12
N LYS A 70 7.75 -27.37 -10.17
CA LYS A 70 8.71 -28.29 -9.54
C LYS A 70 8.59 -28.36 -8.02
N TYR A 71 8.33 -27.23 -7.37
CA TYR A 71 8.24 -27.14 -5.91
C TYR A 71 6.79 -27.29 -5.46
N GLU A 72 6.23 -28.46 -5.74
CA GLU A 72 4.87 -28.82 -5.38
C GLU A 72 4.78 -29.24 -3.90
N LYS A 73 3.83 -28.65 -3.19
CA LYS A 73 3.36 -29.08 -1.86
C LYS A 73 1.96 -29.66 -1.99
N GLU A 74 1.42 -30.19 -0.90
CA GLU A 74 0.05 -30.71 -0.84
C GLU A 74 -0.96 -29.67 -1.38
N ASP A 75 -0.88 -28.44 -0.87
CA ASP A 75 -1.87 -27.39 -1.14
C ASP A 75 -1.56 -26.46 -2.33
N GLY A 76 -0.36 -26.54 -2.92
CA GLY A 76 0.09 -25.48 -3.83
C GLY A 76 1.46 -25.69 -4.48
N TYR A 77 1.88 -24.69 -5.25
CA TYR A 77 3.23 -24.55 -5.80
C TYR A 77 3.97 -23.43 -5.08
N VAL A 78 5.22 -23.66 -4.67
CA VAL A 78 6.05 -22.61 -4.06
C VAL A 78 6.76 -21.84 -5.15
N PHE A 79 6.42 -20.55 -5.28
CA PHE A 79 7.14 -19.62 -6.13
C PHE A 79 8.24 -18.93 -5.33
N TYR A 80 9.43 -18.82 -5.93
CA TYR A 80 10.55 -18.08 -5.39
C TYR A 80 10.82 -16.85 -6.26
N GLY A 81 10.96 -15.69 -5.63
CA GLY A 81 11.20 -14.42 -6.33
C GLY A 81 12.39 -13.65 -5.77
N GLU A 82 12.84 -12.66 -6.55
CA GLU A 82 13.87 -11.70 -6.16
C GLU A 82 13.23 -10.48 -5.45
N ASN A 83 13.94 -9.91 -4.46
CA ASN A 83 13.43 -8.79 -3.66
C ASN A 83 13.11 -7.54 -4.50
N LYS A 84 13.82 -7.32 -5.62
CA LYS A 84 13.58 -6.18 -6.52
C LYS A 84 12.16 -6.16 -7.09
N HIS A 85 11.62 -7.34 -7.43
CA HIS A 85 10.27 -7.46 -7.99
C HIS A 85 9.21 -7.36 -6.90
N LEU A 86 9.44 -7.96 -5.73
CA LEU A 86 8.49 -7.88 -4.61
C LEU A 86 8.25 -6.42 -4.19
N LYS A 87 9.32 -5.61 -4.15
CA LYS A 87 9.19 -4.18 -3.86
C LYS A 87 8.28 -3.48 -4.86
N TYR A 88 8.53 -3.71 -6.14
CA TYR A 88 7.73 -3.11 -7.21
C TYR A 88 6.27 -3.58 -7.15
N TRP A 89 6.01 -4.86 -6.90
CA TRP A 89 4.66 -5.42 -6.88
C TRP A 89 3.81 -4.96 -5.70
N LEU A 90 4.38 -4.89 -4.49
CA LEU A 90 3.65 -4.45 -3.30
C LEU A 90 3.32 -2.94 -3.31
N LEU A 91 4.06 -2.12 -4.05
CA LEU A 91 3.79 -0.68 -4.24
C LEU A 91 3.03 -0.34 -5.53
N HIS A 92 2.77 -1.35 -6.36
CA HIS A 92 2.18 -1.11 -7.65
C HIS A 92 0.79 -0.46 -7.48
N SER A 93 0.48 0.56 -8.27
CA SER A 93 -0.81 1.28 -8.18
C SER A 93 -2.03 0.42 -8.57
N LEU A 94 -1.80 -0.83 -8.96
CA LEU A 94 -2.82 -1.87 -9.14
C LEU A 94 -2.41 -3.06 -8.28
N PRO A 95 -3.36 -3.76 -7.64
CA PRO A 95 -3.04 -5.00 -6.95
C PRO A 95 -2.39 -5.99 -7.92
N VAL A 96 -1.34 -6.67 -7.45
CA VAL A 96 -0.58 -7.62 -8.27
C VAL A 96 -0.92 -9.04 -7.87
N ILE A 97 -1.24 -9.87 -8.86
CA ILE A 97 -1.35 -11.32 -8.70
C ILE A 97 -0.24 -12.02 -9.50
N ILE A 98 0.26 -13.12 -8.95
CA ILE A 98 1.13 -14.05 -9.67
C ILE A 98 0.26 -15.18 -10.19
N ILE A 99 0.47 -15.54 -11.45
CA ILE A 99 -0.22 -16.65 -12.11
C ILE A 99 0.82 -17.67 -12.56
N ILE A 100 0.73 -18.89 -12.04
CA ILE A 100 1.52 -20.04 -12.52
C ILE A 100 0.66 -20.82 -13.51
N CYS A 101 1.19 -20.99 -14.73
CA CYS A 101 0.52 -21.71 -15.80
C CYS A 101 1.19 -23.06 -16.08
N ASP A 102 0.37 -24.11 -16.15
CA ASP A 102 0.74 -25.40 -16.73
C ASP A 102 0.21 -25.48 -18.16
N GLU A 103 1.13 -25.40 -19.13
CA GLU A 103 0.84 -25.49 -20.57
C GLU A 103 0.31 -26.87 -21.00
N GLN A 104 0.48 -27.93 -20.20
CA GLN A 104 0.02 -29.27 -20.56
C GLN A 104 -1.43 -29.52 -20.19
N SER A 105 -1.87 -28.95 -19.07
CA SER A 105 -3.23 -29.10 -18.53
C SER A 105 -4.13 -27.88 -18.75
N ASP A 106 -3.58 -26.80 -19.32
CA ASP A 106 -4.26 -25.50 -19.47
C ASP A 106 -4.79 -24.95 -18.14
N VAL A 107 -4.10 -25.22 -17.04
CA VAL A 107 -4.46 -24.74 -15.69
C VAL A 107 -3.62 -23.52 -15.33
N CYS A 108 -4.29 -22.47 -14.88
CA CYS A 108 -3.68 -21.22 -14.39
C CYS A 108 -4.04 -21.02 -12.92
N CYS A 109 -3.11 -21.34 -12.01
CA CYS A 109 -3.26 -21.10 -10.58
C CYS A 109 -2.77 -19.69 -10.23
N TRP A 110 -3.41 -19.02 -9.28
CA TRP A 110 -3.06 -17.63 -8.96
C TRP A 110 -3.06 -17.35 -7.46
N VAL A 111 -2.28 -16.34 -7.07
CA VAL A 111 -2.25 -15.79 -5.72
C VAL A 111 -2.02 -14.28 -5.78
N GLU A 112 -2.68 -13.54 -4.91
CA GLU A 112 -2.38 -12.12 -4.70
C GLU A 112 -1.06 -11.98 -3.96
N VAL A 113 -0.22 -11.03 -4.38
CA VAL A 113 1.02 -10.72 -3.68
C VAL A 113 0.70 -9.75 -2.56
N THR A 114 0.74 -10.23 -1.32
CA THR A 114 0.53 -9.39 -0.13
C THR A 114 1.67 -9.58 0.86
N ARG A 115 1.78 -8.70 1.85
CA ARG A 115 2.79 -8.84 2.91
C ARG A 115 2.57 -10.06 3.78
N THR A 116 1.30 -10.41 4.00
CA THR A 116 0.91 -11.44 4.97
C THR A 116 1.11 -12.87 4.43
N ASN A 117 1.31 -13.03 3.12
CA ASN A 117 1.49 -14.35 2.50
C ASN A 117 2.88 -14.56 1.87
N VAL A 118 3.75 -13.55 1.94
CA VAL A 118 5.14 -13.65 1.49
C VAL A 118 6.03 -14.00 2.67
N GLU A 119 6.90 -14.99 2.47
CA GLU A 119 7.91 -15.40 3.44
C GLU A 119 9.30 -15.01 2.93
N ASP A 120 10.03 -14.21 3.71
CA ASP A 120 11.42 -13.89 3.40
C ASP A 120 12.32 -15.14 3.45
N THR A 121 13.33 -15.14 2.59
CA THR A 121 14.37 -16.16 2.53
C THR A 121 15.75 -15.49 2.55
N ARG A 122 16.82 -16.28 2.65
CA ARG A 122 18.19 -15.73 2.67
C ARG A 122 18.56 -14.93 1.42
N CYS A 123 17.94 -15.21 0.27
CA CYS A 123 18.36 -14.69 -1.03
C CYS A 123 17.23 -14.00 -1.80
N GLY A 124 16.06 -13.79 -1.17
CA GLY A 124 14.84 -13.37 -1.84
C GLY A 124 13.63 -13.68 -0.98
N TRP A 125 12.55 -14.13 -1.60
CA TRP A 125 11.31 -14.45 -0.90
C TRP A 125 10.59 -15.61 -1.58
N LYS A 126 9.58 -16.15 -0.91
CA LYS A 126 8.71 -17.18 -1.47
C LYS A 126 7.25 -16.92 -1.13
N ILE A 127 6.37 -17.48 -1.94
CA ILE A 127 4.90 -17.46 -1.75
C ILE A 127 4.32 -18.80 -2.19
N LEU A 128 3.27 -19.25 -1.49
CA LEU A 128 2.50 -20.43 -1.89
C LEU A 128 1.40 -20.01 -2.87
N VAL A 129 1.41 -20.57 -4.08
CA VAL A 129 0.34 -20.43 -5.07
C VAL A 129 -0.61 -21.63 -4.93
N PRO A 130 -1.85 -21.45 -4.43
CA PRO A 130 -2.73 -22.58 -4.15
C PRO A 130 -3.22 -23.26 -5.43
N LYS A 131 -3.25 -24.61 -5.46
CA LYS A 131 -3.74 -25.38 -6.63
C LYS A 131 -5.24 -25.25 -6.86
N ASN A 132 -5.99 -25.07 -5.78
CA ASN A 132 -7.45 -24.90 -5.84
C ASN A 132 -7.86 -23.48 -6.28
N GLN A 133 -6.93 -22.53 -6.32
CA GLN A 133 -7.20 -21.15 -6.68
C GLN A 133 -6.82 -20.91 -8.15
N THR A 134 -7.73 -21.26 -9.05
CA THR A 134 -7.53 -21.17 -10.51
C THR A 134 -8.32 -20.03 -11.14
N ILE A 135 -7.89 -19.55 -12.31
CA ILE A 135 -8.64 -18.57 -13.12
C ILE A 135 -9.83 -19.29 -13.76
N ASN A 136 -11.01 -19.11 -13.17
CA ASN A 136 -12.26 -19.77 -13.55
C ASN A 136 -13.46 -18.93 -13.07
N HIS A 137 -14.69 -19.37 -13.34
CA HIS A 137 -15.88 -18.63 -12.91
C HIS A 137 -15.95 -18.41 -11.38
N GLU A 138 -15.49 -19.37 -10.57
CA GLU A 138 -15.55 -19.31 -9.10
C GLU A 138 -14.60 -18.25 -8.50
N SER A 139 -13.50 -17.92 -9.17
CA SER A 139 -12.56 -16.90 -8.70
C SER A 139 -13.01 -15.46 -8.93
N LYS A 140 -14.11 -15.23 -9.67
CA LYS A 140 -14.63 -13.87 -9.96
C LYS A 140 -14.79 -13.03 -8.70
N SER A 141 -15.50 -13.52 -7.69
CA SER A 141 -15.82 -12.75 -6.48
C SER A 141 -14.55 -12.28 -5.77
N ARG A 142 -13.56 -13.16 -5.64
CA ARG A 142 -12.29 -12.85 -5.00
C ARG A 142 -11.45 -11.86 -5.81
N LEU A 143 -11.40 -12.02 -7.13
CA LEU A 143 -10.68 -11.09 -8.01
C LEU A 143 -11.35 -9.70 -8.04
N VAL A 144 -12.68 -9.63 -8.01
CA VAL A 144 -13.42 -8.37 -7.86
C VAL A 144 -13.07 -7.66 -6.56
N SER A 145 -13.04 -8.40 -5.45
CA SER A 145 -12.63 -7.86 -4.15
C SER A 145 -11.21 -7.28 -4.20
N ILE A 146 -10.25 -8.00 -4.79
CA ILE A 146 -8.87 -7.55 -4.96
C ILE A 146 -8.80 -6.24 -5.77
N ALA A 147 -9.45 -6.18 -6.92
CA ALA A 147 -9.44 -4.99 -7.78
C ALA A 147 -10.20 -3.78 -7.19
N GLY A 148 -11.12 -4.03 -6.26
CA GLY A 148 -11.89 -3.02 -5.56
C GLY A 148 -11.13 -2.36 -4.41
N MET A 149 -9.99 -2.91 -3.98
CA MET A 149 -9.21 -2.34 -2.89
C MET A 149 -8.61 -0.99 -3.30
N PRO A 150 -8.80 0.08 -2.51
CA PRO A 150 -8.09 1.32 -2.75
C PRO A 150 -6.58 1.09 -2.56
N GLN A 151 -5.74 1.85 -3.27
CA GLN A 151 -4.30 1.73 -3.13
C GLN A 151 -3.86 2.23 -1.76
N HIS A 152 -2.90 1.54 -1.17
CA HIS A 152 -2.58 1.68 0.25
C HIS A 152 -2.24 3.11 0.66
N SER A 153 -1.54 3.87 -0.19
CA SER A 153 -1.18 5.27 0.05
C SER A 153 -2.39 6.17 0.30
N ASP A 154 -3.42 6.04 -0.53
CA ASP A 154 -4.61 6.91 -0.47
C ASP A 154 -5.44 6.60 0.79
N ILE A 155 -5.43 5.34 1.21
CA ILE A 155 -6.12 4.90 2.43
C ILE A 155 -5.43 5.43 3.66
N VAL A 156 -4.09 5.42 3.71
CA VAL A 156 -3.35 5.91 4.88
C VAL A 156 -3.66 7.38 5.13
N GLU A 157 -3.67 8.20 4.08
CA GLU A 157 -4.00 9.61 4.19
C GLU A 157 -5.45 9.83 4.66
N LEU A 158 -6.42 9.11 4.08
CA LEU A 158 -7.82 9.18 4.51
C LEU A 158 -8.01 8.68 5.96
N ALA A 159 -7.33 7.60 6.33
CA ALA A 159 -7.34 7.07 7.68
C ALA A 159 -6.72 8.05 8.68
N LEU A 160 -5.68 8.79 8.27
CA LEU A 160 -5.08 9.84 9.08
C LEU A 160 -6.05 11.01 9.28
N PHE A 161 -6.75 11.47 8.25
CA PHE A 161 -7.79 12.49 8.41
C PHE A 161 -8.92 12.04 9.34
N LYS A 162 -9.37 10.78 9.23
CA LYS A 162 -10.33 10.19 10.18
C LYS A 162 -9.77 10.20 11.60
N PHE A 163 -8.54 9.71 11.79
CA PHE A 163 -7.87 9.67 13.08
C PHE A 163 -7.74 11.07 13.71
N LEU A 164 -7.33 12.07 12.94
CA LEU A 164 -7.23 13.46 13.40
C LEU A 164 -8.59 13.99 13.84
N SER A 165 -9.65 13.71 13.09
CA SER A 165 -11.01 14.11 13.46
C SER A 165 -11.51 13.41 14.74
N GLU A 166 -11.08 12.18 15.00
CA GLU A 166 -11.43 11.42 16.20
C GLU A 166 -10.62 11.86 17.42
N LYS A 167 -9.32 12.18 17.25
CA LYS A 167 -8.45 12.67 18.33
C LYS A 167 -8.74 14.12 18.71
N TYR A 168 -8.88 14.97 17.70
CA TYR A 168 -8.98 16.41 17.84
C TYR A 168 -10.38 16.89 17.46
N HIS A 169 -11.41 16.39 18.15
CA HIS A 169 -12.77 16.92 18.05
C HIS A 169 -13.05 17.96 19.14
N LYS A 170 -14.14 18.72 18.97
CA LYS A 170 -14.55 19.82 19.87
C LYS A 170 -14.60 19.46 21.36
N TYR A 171 -14.93 18.21 21.68
CA TYR A 171 -15.08 17.76 23.07
C TYR A 171 -13.88 16.97 23.59
N SER A 172 -12.82 16.76 22.79
CA SER A 172 -11.64 16.06 23.26
C SER A 172 -10.84 16.91 24.25
N GLU A 173 -10.00 16.26 25.05
CA GLU A 173 -9.06 16.95 25.95
C GLU A 173 -8.11 17.87 25.19
N TYR A 174 -7.78 17.52 23.95
CA TYR A 174 -6.92 18.31 23.05
C TYR A 174 -7.66 19.49 22.40
N GLY A 175 -8.99 19.40 22.26
CA GLY A 175 -9.79 20.36 21.51
C GLY A 175 -9.80 20.07 20.00
N ARG A 176 -10.54 20.89 19.25
CA ARG A 176 -10.68 20.67 17.81
C ARG A 176 -9.42 21.08 17.05
N LEU A 177 -8.99 20.26 16.09
CA LEU A 177 -8.04 20.65 15.05
C LEU A 177 -8.84 21.10 13.83
N ASP A 178 -8.88 22.41 13.59
CA ASP A 178 -9.52 22.97 12.41
C ASP A 178 -8.54 22.89 11.22
N ILE A 179 -8.69 21.84 10.42
CA ILE A 179 -7.90 21.63 9.20
C ILE A 179 -8.26 22.73 8.19
N CYS A 180 -7.25 23.45 7.71
CA CYS A 180 -7.43 24.57 6.80
C CYS A 180 -8.01 24.08 5.47
N PRO A 181 -9.13 24.65 4.98
CA PRO A 181 -9.62 24.31 3.66
C PRO A 181 -8.62 24.75 2.58
N LEU A 182 -8.56 24.04 1.46
CA LEU A 182 -7.65 24.30 0.34
C LEU A 182 -7.69 25.76 -0.18
N MET A 183 -8.80 26.49 0.03
CA MET A 183 -8.92 27.91 -0.35
C MET A 183 -8.27 28.89 0.64
N TYR A 184 -7.97 28.44 1.85
CA TYR A 184 -7.36 29.23 2.93
C TYR A 184 -5.93 28.80 3.23
N GLU A 185 -5.47 27.67 2.67
CA GLU A 185 -4.06 27.31 2.70
C GLU A 185 -3.24 28.33 1.89
N PRO A 186 -2.12 28.84 2.44
CA PRO A 186 -1.19 29.67 1.70
C PRO A 186 -0.77 28.97 0.41
N ARG A 187 -0.71 29.71 -0.70
CA ARG A 187 -0.33 29.15 -2.00
C ARG A 187 1.04 28.45 -1.97
N ASP A 188 1.93 28.92 -1.10
CA ASP A 188 3.29 28.43 -0.98
C ASP A 188 3.44 27.32 0.09
N PHE A 189 2.33 26.85 0.67
CA PHE A 189 2.32 25.72 1.59
C PHE A 189 2.53 24.40 0.83
N MET A 190 3.57 23.64 1.17
CA MET A 190 3.97 22.44 0.42
C MET A 190 4.55 21.34 1.32
N TYR A 191 4.52 20.11 0.81
CA TYR A 191 5.17 18.89 1.35
C TYR A 191 4.57 18.28 2.62
N PHE A 192 3.49 18.87 3.14
CA PHE A 192 2.73 18.36 4.28
C PHE A 192 1.38 17.81 3.83
N THR A 193 0.78 16.94 4.65
CA THR A 193 -0.54 16.36 4.43
C THR A 193 -1.63 17.42 4.55
N CYS A 194 -1.54 18.24 5.59
CA CYS A 194 -2.41 19.39 5.76
C CYS A 194 -1.79 20.40 6.71
N MET A 195 -2.35 21.61 6.68
CA MET A 195 -2.22 22.59 7.73
C MET A 195 -3.52 22.63 8.55
N GLY A 196 -3.41 22.86 9.85
CA GLY A 196 -4.56 23.12 10.70
C GLY A 196 -4.25 24.09 11.82
N GLU A 197 -5.26 24.42 12.60
CA GLU A 197 -5.16 25.28 13.78
C GLU A 197 -5.86 24.61 14.97
N LEU A 198 -5.22 24.58 16.13
CA LEU A 198 -5.83 24.06 17.34
C LEU A 198 -6.77 25.10 17.96
N GLU A 199 -8.06 24.78 18.07
CA GLU A 199 -9.11 25.70 18.58
C GLU A 199 -8.80 26.22 19.99
N LYS A 200 -8.17 25.40 20.85
CA LYS A 200 -7.87 25.77 22.25
C LYS A 200 -6.68 26.70 22.41
N THR A 201 -5.66 26.55 21.56
CA THR A 201 -4.38 27.27 21.70
C THR A 201 -4.15 28.31 20.61
N PHE A 202 -4.94 28.28 19.52
CA PHE A 202 -4.74 29.05 18.29
C PHE A 202 -3.37 28.81 17.65
N GLU A 203 -2.73 27.69 17.98
CA GLU A 203 -1.46 27.30 17.38
C GLU A 203 -1.70 26.64 16.03
N TYR A 204 -1.00 27.11 15.00
CA TYR A 204 -0.93 26.39 13.73
C TYR A 204 -0.17 25.07 13.90
N VAL A 205 -0.63 24.07 13.17
CA VAL A 205 -0.04 22.73 13.12
C VAL A 205 0.20 22.35 11.67
N TYR A 206 1.41 21.94 11.36
CA TYR A 206 1.76 21.28 10.11
C TYR A 206 1.75 19.78 10.34
N VAL A 207 0.93 19.06 9.58
CA VAL A 207 0.79 17.62 9.70
C VAL A 207 1.62 16.95 8.60
N ALA A 208 2.60 16.15 9.01
CA ALA A 208 3.32 15.22 8.17
C ALA A 208 2.95 13.79 8.55
N HIS A 209 3.07 12.88 7.59
CA HIS A 209 3.10 11.45 7.89
C HIS A 209 4.25 10.75 7.17
N HIS A 210 4.75 9.71 7.81
CA HIS A 210 5.64 8.75 7.19
C HIS A 210 4.96 7.39 7.20
N TYR A 211 4.62 6.93 6.00
CA TYR A 211 4.25 5.55 5.76
C TYR A 211 5.10 5.04 4.60
N ASP A 212 6.21 4.41 4.93
CA ASP A 212 7.00 3.65 3.97
C ASP A 212 7.11 2.21 4.44
N ILE A 213 6.77 1.31 3.54
CA ILE A 213 6.64 -0.08 3.86
C ILE A 213 8.02 -0.78 3.89
N TYR A 214 9.05 -0.18 3.30
CA TYR A 214 10.44 -0.66 3.23
C TYR A 214 11.38 0.09 4.15
N GLU A 215 11.15 1.39 4.33
CA GLU A 215 12.03 2.25 5.08
C GLU A 215 11.43 2.58 6.44
N GLU A 216 12.09 2.13 7.50
CA GLU A 216 11.74 2.53 8.86
C GLU A 216 11.97 4.02 9.03
N PHE A 217 11.13 4.63 9.86
CA PHE A 217 11.28 6.04 10.18
C PHE A 217 12.62 6.27 10.88
N SER A 218 13.35 7.28 10.43
CA SER A 218 14.72 7.53 10.87
C SER A 218 14.96 9.03 11.04
N ILE A 219 16.11 9.39 11.62
CA ILE A 219 16.48 10.79 11.83
C ILE A 219 16.53 11.59 10.52
N SER A 220 16.94 10.97 9.40
CA SER A 220 16.97 11.65 8.10
C SER A 220 15.58 12.07 7.62
N HIS A 221 14.56 11.26 7.88
CA HIS A 221 13.16 11.61 7.59
C HIS A 221 12.70 12.77 8.46
N LEU A 222 12.98 12.71 9.77
CA LEU A 222 12.63 13.77 10.70
C LEU A 222 13.28 15.10 10.31
N ASP A 223 14.58 15.10 10.00
CA ASP A 223 15.30 16.28 9.55
C ASP A 223 14.73 16.86 8.25
N LYS A 224 14.26 16.00 7.35
CA LYS A 224 13.58 16.43 6.13
C LYS A 224 12.26 17.16 6.45
N PHE A 225 11.44 16.62 7.34
CA PHE A 225 10.20 17.28 7.78
C PHE A 225 10.48 18.61 8.50
N ILE A 226 11.52 18.68 9.32
CA ILE A 226 11.97 19.92 9.96
C ILE A 226 12.40 20.95 8.91
N SER A 227 13.20 20.54 7.93
CA SER A 227 13.62 21.42 6.84
C SER A 227 12.43 21.95 6.04
N TRP A 228 11.42 21.12 5.78
CA TRP A 228 10.18 21.56 5.14
C TRP A 228 9.37 22.51 6.01
N ARG A 229 9.32 22.29 7.33
CA ARG A 229 8.66 23.20 8.27
C ARG A 229 9.32 24.58 8.21
N ASP A 230 10.64 24.65 8.26
CA ASP A 230 11.40 25.91 8.20
C ASP A 230 11.18 26.66 6.88
N LEU A 231 11.17 25.93 5.76
CA LEU A 231 10.83 26.47 4.44
C LEU A 231 9.42 27.09 4.45
N ASN A 232 8.43 26.36 4.96
CA ASN A 232 7.05 26.81 4.99
C ASN A 232 6.84 27.98 5.98
N ILE A 233 7.55 28.01 7.12
CA ILE A 233 7.53 29.14 8.06
C ILE A 233 7.98 30.43 7.37
N SER A 234 9.07 30.36 6.59
CA SER A 234 9.58 31.52 5.86
C SER A 234 8.65 31.94 4.71
N SER A 235 8.05 30.98 4.01
CA SER A 235 7.24 31.24 2.82
C SER A 235 5.80 31.67 3.16
N CYS A 236 5.22 31.12 4.23
CA CYS A 236 3.84 31.42 4.65
C CYS A 236 3.75 32.57 5.67
N GLY A 237 4.88 33.15 6.10
CA GLY A 237 4.90 34.28 7.03
C GLY A 237 4.68 33.93 8.51
N HIS A 238 4.77 32.65 8.89
CA HIS A 238 4.60 32.20 10.28
C HIS A 238 5.87 32.33 11.14
N SER A 239 6.66 33.39 10.92
CA SER A 239 7.96 33.57 11.59
C SER A 239 7.84 34.00 13.06
N GLN A 240 6.72 34.62 13.45
CA GLN A 240 6.47 35.04 14.83
C GLN A 240 5.84 33.91 15.66
N ASP A 241 4.84 33.24 15.10
CA ASP A 241 4.15 32.11 15.72
C ASP A 241 4.48 30.83 14.96
N LYS A 242 5.61 30.19 15.34
CA LYS A 242 6.10 29.01 14.63
C LYS A 242 5.10 27.85 14.77
N PRO A 243 4.53 27.33 13.67
CA PRO A 243 3.58 26.24 13.73
C PRO A 243 4.21 24.99 14.33
N ARG A 244 3.47 24.24 15.15
CA ARG A 244 3.91 22.92 15.62
C ARG A 244 3.99 21.96 14.44
N LEU A 245 4.90 21.00 14.52
CA LEU A 245 5.06 19.93 13.53
C LEU A 245 4.59 18.62 14.15
N PHE A 246 3.50 18.08 13.65
CA PHE A 246 3.03 16.74 13.99
C PHE A 246 3.51 15.77 12.92
N VAL A 247 4.31 14.79 13.31
CA VAL A 247 4.78 13.71 12.42
C VAL A 247 4.13 12.41 12.84
N PHE A 248 3.26 11.86 11.99
CA PHE A 248 2.64 10.57 12.23
C PHE A 248 3.45 9.47 11.55
N VAL A 249 4.12 8.64 12.34
CA VAL A 249 4.83 7.45 11.88
C VAL A 249 3.85 6.30 11.87
N ILE A 250 3.61 5.73 10.70
CA ILE A 250 2.55 4.75 10.46
C ILE A 250 3.19 3.43 10.01
N SER A 251 2.73 2.31 10.56
CA SER A 251 3.21 0.98 10.21
C SER A 251 2.19 -0.11 10.54
N GLU A 252 2.22 -1.21 9.80
CA GLU A 252 1.44 -2.43 10.08
C GLU A 252 2.06 -3.29 11.22
N SER A 253 3.28 -2.98 11.65
CA SER A 253 4.03 -3.70 12.68
C SER A 253 4.37 -2.78 13.85
N LYS A 254 4.07 -3.24 15.06
CA LYS A 254 4.39 -2.52 16.31
C LYS A 254 5.89 -2.37 16.50
N GLU A 255 6.66 -3.38 16.10
CA GLU A 255 8.12 -3.40 16.23
C GLU A 255 8.76 -2.28 15.41
N LYS A 256 8.27 -2.06 14.19
CA LYS A 256 8.75 -1.01 13.28
C LYS A 256 8.35 0.42 13.68
N LEU A 257 7.50 0.56 14.70
CA LEU A 257 7.14 1.86 15.26
C LEU A 257 8.09 2.30 16.38
N ALA A 258 9.06 1.48 16.79
CA ALA A 258 10.05 1.90 17.78
C ALA A 258 10.88 3.08 17.25
N LEU A 259 10.93 4.19 17.99
CA LEU A 259 11.77 5.34 17.63
C LEU A 259 13.20 5.09 18.13
N SER A 260 14.19 5.36 17.29
CA SER A 260 15.60 5.28 17.69
C SER A 260 15.96 6.39 18.67
N GLU A 261 17.01 6.18 19.48
CA GLU A 261 17.52 7.19 20.41
C GLU A 261 17.89 8.50 19.70
N GLU A 262 18.40 8.41 18.48
CA GLU A 262 18.74 9.57 17.64
C GLU A 262 17.50 10.40 17.30
N VAL A 263 16.39 9.75 16.93
CA VAL A 263 15.11 10.42 16.63
C VAL A 263 14.58 11.11 17.88
N VAL A 264 14.57 10.42 19.02
CA VAL A 264 14.10 10.99 20.31
C VAL A 264 14.96 12.19 20.73
N CYS A 265 16.29 12.08 20.64
CA CYS A 265 17.19 13.20 20.92
C CYS A 265 16.92 14.38 19.98
N ARG A 266 16.66 14.10 18.70
CA ARG A 266 16.39 15.14 17.71
C ARG A 266 15.07 15.87 17.98
N MET A 267 14.02 15.14 18.34
CA MET A 267 12.73 15.70 18.76
C MET A 267 12.93 16.66 19.95
N ASN A 268 13.64 16.21 20.99
CA ASN A 268 13.89 17.01 22.19
C ASN A 268 14.78 18.24 21.95
N SER A 269 15.59 18.22 20.88
CA SER A 269 16.47 19.35 20.52
C SER A 269 15.75 20.50 19.80
N CYS A 270 14.53 20.28 19.31
CA CYS A 270 13.80 21.21 18.46
C CYS A 270 12.39 21.47 19.00
N GLU A 271 12.07 22.73 19.27
CA GLU A 271 10.80 23.10 19.86
C GLU A 271 9.60 22.90 18.90
N GLY A 272 8.47 22.46 19.46
CA GLY A 272 7.20 22.31 18.74
C GLY A 272 7.22 21.17 17.73
N ILE A 273 7.85 20.05 18.06
CA ILE A 273 7.83 18.82 17.25
C ILE A 273 7.25 17.69 18.09
N ASP A 274 6.22 17.05 17.55
CA ASP A 274 5.57 15.90 18.15
C ASP A 274 5.56 14.75 17.15
N VAL A 275 6.07 13.59 17.57
CA VAL A 275 6.06 12.38 16.73
C VAL A 275 5.10 11.38 17.35
N PHE A 276 4.09 11.00 16.59
CA PHE A 276 3.05 10.05 16.99
C PHE A 276 3.25 8.73 16.27
N ARG A 277 2.95 7.63 16.97
CA ARG A 277 3.14 6.27 16.45
C ARG A 277 1.79 5.63 16.23
N LEU A 278 1.45 5.35 14.98
CA LEU A 278 0.15 4.80 14.61
C LEU A 278 0.30 3.41 14.03
N LEU A 279 -0.34 2.43 14.67
CA LEU A 279 -0.49 1.09 14.13
C LEU A 279 -1.62 1.12 13.08
N TYR A 280 -1.28 0.74 11.86
CA TYR A 280 -2.24 0.59 10.77
C TYR A 280 -2.76 -0.85 10.70
N THR A 281 -4.07 -0.99 10.81
CA THR A 281 -4.76 -2.28 10.77
C THR A 281 -5.94 -2.23 9.81
N TYR A 282 -6.39 -3.40 9.34
CA TYR A 282 -7.59 -3.50 8.53
C TYR A 282 -8.42 -4.73 8.90
N SER A 283 -9.74 -4.61 8.72
CA SER A 283 -10.70 -5.70 8.87
C SER A 283 -11.60 -5.80 7.63
N ASP A 284 -12.02 -7.02 7.30
CA ASP A 284 -12.97 -7.22 6.20
C ASP A 284 -14.37 -6.71 6.61
N MET A 285 -15.08 -6.07 5.69
CA MET A 285 -16.50 -5.75 5.88
C MET A 285 -17.37 -7.03 5.79
N LEU A 286 -18.64 -6.93 6.20
CA LEU A 286 -19.60 -8.04 6.24
C LEU A 286 -19.60 -8.91 4.97
N SER A 287 -19.36 -8.30 3.79
CA SER A 287 -19.01 -8.99 2.55
C SER A 287 -17.65 -8.49 2.02
N PRO A 288 -16.78 -9.39 1.48
CA PRO A 288 -15.53 -9.00 0.82
C PRO A 288 -15.68 -8.04 -0.39
N THR A 289 -16.89 -7.94 -0.96
CA THR A 289 -17.21 -6.99 -2.03
C THR A 289 -17.39 -5.56 -1.54
N ASP A 290 -17.65 -5.38 -0.25
CA ASP A 290 -17.99 -4.08 0.35
C ASP A 290 -16.72 -3.32 0.77
N GLY A 291 -15.56 -3.98 0.68
CA GLY A 291 -14.24 -3.41 0.97
C GLY A 291 -13.70 -3.79 2.34
N LYS A 292 -12.69 -3.04 2.78
CA LYS A 292 -12.04 -3.20 4.09
C LYS A 292 -12.24 -1.94 4.92
N PHE A 293 -12.37 -2.11 6.24
CA PHE A 293 -12.26 -1.02 7.20
C PHE A 293 -10.80 -0.86 7.59
N TYR A 294 -10.26 0.34 7.47
CA TYR A 294 -8.89 0.66 7.82
C TYR A 294 -8.87 1.55 9.06
N THR A 295 -7.99 1.23 10.00
CA THR A 295 -7.93 1.88 11.30
C THR A 295 -6.49 2.22 11.66
N LEU A 296 -6.29 3.44 12.15
CA LEU A 296 -5.06 3.87 12.80
C LEU A 296 -5.28 3.89 14.30
N THR A 297 -4.44 3.18 15.04
CA THR A 297 -4.47 3.15 16.51
C THR A 297 -3.17 3.75 17.03
N GLU A 298 -3.26 4.75 17.90
CA GLU A 298 -2.08 5.38 18.50
C GLU A 298 -1.44 4.46 19.55
N LEU A 299 -0.10 4.42 19.56
CA LEU A 299 0.68 3.70 20.56
C LEU A 299 1.34 4.68 21.53
N GLY A 300 1.06 4.51 22.82
CA GLY A 300 1.74 5.21 23.91
C GLY A 300 3.18 4.74 24.10
N GLU A 301 3.97 5.38 24.95
CA GLU A 301 5.41 5.14 25.07
C GLU A 301 5.78 3.67 25.36
N THR A 302 4.91 2.93 26.07
CA THR A 302 5.14 1.52 26.43
C THR A 302 4.52 0.53 25.44
N ASN A 303 4.13 0.98 24.24
CA ASN A 303 3.45 0.22 23.17
C ASN A 303 2.02 -0.24 23.51
N GLU A 304 1.42 0.34 24.54
CA GLU A 304 -0.01 0.25 24.83
C GLU A 304 -0.82 0.99 23.76
N GLU A 305 -1.96 0.43 23.39
CA GLU A 305 -2.89 1.09 22.48
C GLU A 305 -3.65 2.18 23.23
N ILE A 306 -3.58 3.42 22.72
CA ILE A 306 -4.33 4.55 23.21
C ILE A 306 -5.66 4.58 22.49
N TYR A 307 -6.74 4.48 23.25
CA TYR A 307 -8.09 4.59 22.74
C TYR A 307 -8.70 5.93 23.11
N MET A 308 -9.39 6.54 22.16
CA MET A 308 -10.02 7.85 22.29
C MET A 308 -11.50 7.63 22.63
N TYR A 309 -11.83 7.67 23.92
CA TYR A 309 -13.20 7.55 24.44
C TYR A 309 -13.59 8.79 25.25
#